data_AF-A0AAJ4IE04-F1
#
_entry.id   AF-A0AAJ4IE04-F1
#
_cell.length_a   1.000
_cell.length_b   1.000
_cell.length_c   1.000
_cell.angle_alpha   90.00
_cell.angle_beta   90.00
_cell.angle_gamma   90.00
#
_symmetry.space_group_name_H-M   'P 1'
#
loop_
_entity.id
_entity.type
_entity.pdbx_description
1 polymer ?
#
loop_
_entity_poly.entity_id
_entity_poly.type
_entity_poly.pdbx_seq_one_letter_code
_entity_poly.pdbx_strand_id
1 'polypeptide(L)'
;MTFEPAADFNGEINFGYQVKDADGDVDSANVKVTVNAVNDAVDAVNDEVTVAEDGSITLNLTGNDSAPDGGLKSPTSTAWR
;
A
#
# COMPACT_ATOMS: atom_id res chain seq x y z
N MET A 1 -20.22 -9.43 10.76
CA MET A 1 -19.61 -8.63 9.68
C MET A 1 -18.14 -8.49 10.03
N THR A 2 -17.24 -8.83 9.12
CA THR A 2 -15.82 -8.54 9.22
C THR A 2 -15.50 -7.49 8.16
N PHE A 3 -14.79 -6.43 8.52
CA PHE A 3 -14.31 -5.43 7.59
C PHE A 3 -12.78 -5.55 7.47
N GLU A 4 -12.30 -5.76 6.26
CA GLU A 4 -10.88 -5.83 5.92
C GLU A 4 -10.60 -4.68 4.94
N PRO A 5 -9.93 -3.59 5.36
CA PRO A 5 -9.54 -2.53 4.45
C PRO A 5 -8.54 -3.06 3.41
N ALA A 6 -8.58 -2.50 2.20
CA ALA A 6 -7.55 -2.78 1.21
C ALA A 6 -6.17 -2.34 1.73
N ALA A 7 -5.10 -2.97 1.23
CA ALA A 7 -3.74 -2.50 1.49
C ALA A 7 -3.63 -1.00 1.15
N ASP A 8 -2.87 -0.27 1.98
CA ASP A 8 -2.62 1.17 1.87
C ASP A 8 -3.86 2.08 1.94
N PHE A 9 -5.05 1.52 2.21
CA PHE A 9 -6.23 2.33 2.42
C PHE A 9 -6.25 2.93 3.83
N ASN A 10 -6.35 4.25 3.88
CA ASN A 10 -6.63 5.02 5.08
C ASN A 10 -7.77 6.01 4.82
N GLY A 11 -8.67 6.19 5.78
CA GLY A 11 -9.82 7.07 5.61
C GLY A 11 -11.03 6.68 6.45
N GLU A 12 -12.15 7.35 6.18
CA GLU A 12 -13.41 7.09 6.86
C GLU A 12 -14.39 6.33 5.96
N ILE A 13 -15.06 5.34 6.54
CA ILE A 13 -16.15 4.61 5.89
C ILE A 13 -17.39 4.72 6.78
N ASN A 14 -18.52 5.02 6.15
CA ASN A 14 -19.82 5.11 6.81
C ASN A 14 -20.80 4.19 6.09
N PHE A 15 -21.50 3.34 6.84
CA PHE A 15 -22.56 2.52 6.31
C PHE A 15 -23.71 2.36 7.29
N GLY A 16 -24.93 2.35 6.75
CA GLY A 16 -26.15 2.12 7.51
C GLY A 16 -26.49 0.64 7.63
N TYR A 17 -27.16 0.27 8.71
CA TYR A 17 -27.79 -1.04 8.88
C TYR A 17 -29.18 -0.88 9.50
N GLN A 18 -30.00 -1.90 9.35
CA GLN A 18 -31.32 -2.00 9.96
C GLN A 18 -31.38 -3.22 10.88
N VAL A 19 -32.07 -3.05 12.01
CA VAL A 19 -32.43 -4.15 12.91
C VAL A 19 -33.93 -4.32 12.86
N LYS A 20 -34.38 -5.58 12.90
CA LYS A 20 -35.79 -5.93 12.96
C LYS A 20 -36.03 -6.86 14.14
N ASP A 21 -37.01 -6.57 14.98
CA ASP A 21 -37.36 -7.44 16.11
C ASP A 21 -38.30 -8.60 15.68
N ALA A 22 -38.70 -9.42 16.66
CA ALA A 22 -39.55 -10.59 16.40
C ALA A 22 -40.99 -10.22 16.01
N ASP A 23 -41.48 -9.05 16.45
CA ASP A 23 -42.83 -8.55 16.19
C ASP A 23 -42.91 -7.80 14.85
N GLY A 24 -41.76 -7.42 14.31
CA GLY A 24 -41.57 -6.92 12.98
C GLY A 24 -41.24 -5.43 12.89
N ASP A 25 -41.01 -4.78 14.01
CA ASP A 25 -40.57 -3.39 14.08
C ASP A 25 -39.14 -3.26 13.55
N VAL A 26 -38.87 -2.18 12.82
CA VAL A 26 -37.58 -1.94 12.14
C VAL A 26 -37.00 -0.61 12.61
N ASP A 27 -35.71 -0.61 12.96
CA ASP A 27 -34.94 0.60 13.26
C ASP A 27 -33.64 0.64 12.47
N SER A 28 -33.12 1.85 12.20
CA SER A 28 -31.91 2.09 11.41
C SER A 28 -30.81 2.75 12.22
N ALA A 29 -29.57 2.32 12.02
CA ALA A 29 -28.39 2.92 12.65
C ALA A 29 -27.22 3.01 11.68
N ASN A 30 -26.23 3.85 12.00
CA ASN A 30 -25.02 4.05 11.20
C ASN A 30 -23.77 3.55 11.94
N VAL A 31 -22.86 2.94 11.20
CA VAL A 31 -21.50 2.61 11.66
C VAL A 31 -20.52 3.56 11.00
N LYS A 32 -19.68 4.20 11.81
CA LYS A 32 -18.53 4.97 11.35
C LYS A 32 -17.26 4.18 11.66
N VAL A 33 -16.47 3.88 10.63
CA VAL A 33 -15.16 3.24 10.72
C VAL A 33 -14.09 4.24 10.32
N THR A 34 -13.08 4.43 11.17
CA THR A 34 -11.88 5.22 10.85
C THR A 34 -10.71 4.26 10.68
N VAL A 35 -10.13 4.25 9.49
CA VAL A 35 -8.92 3.50 9.16
C VAL A 35 -7.73 4.46 9.25
N ASN A 36 -6.90 4.26 10.27
CA ASN A 36 -5.69 5.06 10.47
C ASN A 36 -4.60 4.57 9.53
N ALA A 37 -3.82 5.49 8.97
CA ALA A 37 -2.62 5.15 8.23
C ALA A 37 -1.61 4.44 9.14
N VAL A 38 -0.93 3.45 8.59
CA VAL A 38 0.22 2.77 9.20
C VAL A 38 1.41 3.04 8.29
N ASN A 39 2.57 3.36 8.87
CA ASN A 39 3.73 3.64 8.05
C ASN A 39 4.33 2.35 7.48
N ASP A 40 4.26 2.17 6.16
CA ASP A 40 4.84 1.07 5.40
C ASP A 40 6.30 1.33 5.02
N ALA A 41 7.10 0.26 5.08
CA ALA A 41 8.52 0.31 4.78
C ALA A 41 8.78 0.34 3.26
N VAL A 42 9.97 0.78 2.87
CA VAL A 42 10.47 0.59 1.51
C VAL A 42 10.82 -0.88 1.31
N ASP A 43 10.40 -1.45 0.19
CA ASP A 43 10.82 -2.76 -0.29
C ASP A 43 11.78 -2.59 -1.47
N ALA A 44 13.05 -2.92 -1.24
CA ALA A 44 14.10 -2.84 -2.24
C ALA A 44 14.40 -4.22 -2.81
N VAL A 45 14.38 -4.35 -4.14
CA VAL A 45 14.55 -5.61 -4.86
C VAL A 45 15.89 -5.60 -5.56
N ASN A 46 16.66 -6.68 -5.42
CA ASN A 46 17.98 -6.77 -6.05
C ASN A 46 17.90 -6.64 -7.58
N ASP A 47 18.76 -5.79 -8.13
CA ASP A 47 19.04 -5.73 -9.56
C ASP A 47 20.13 -6.73 -9.93
N GLU A 48 19.93 -7.48 -11.01
CA GLU A 48 20.95 -8.32 -11.62
C GLU A 48 21.03 -8.05 -13.12
N VAL A 49 22.24 -7.74 -13.61
CA VAL A 49 22.49 -7.47 -15.02
C VAL A 49 23.83 -8.04 -15.46
N THR A 50 23.89 -8.39 -16.75
CA THR A 50 25.13 -8.80 -17.43
C THR A 50 25.37 -7.88 -18.61
N VAL A 51 26.60 -7.39 -18.76
CA VAL A 51 27.05 -6.60 -19.91
C VAL A 51 28.30 -7.26 -20.47
N ALA A 52 28.44 -7.28 -21.80
CA ALA A 52 29.66 -7.76 -22.44
C ALA A 52 30.84 -6.81 -22.15
N GLU A 53 32.05 -7.33 -22.26
CA GLU A 53 33.24 -6.47 -22.33
C GLU A 53 33.07 -5.45 -23.45
N ASP A 54 33.51 -4.21 -23.19
CA ASP A 54 33.31 -3.03 -24.04
C ASP A 54 31.84 -2.62 -24.32
N GLY A 55 30.89 -3.23 -23.60
CA GLY A 55 29.48 -2.85 -23.63
C GLY A 55 29.13 -1.72 -22.66
N SER A 56 27.94 -1.14 -22.83
CA SER A 56 27.36 -0.18 -21.90
C SER A 56 25.94 -0.58 -21.51
N ILE A 57 25.54 -0.21 -20.30
CA ILE A 57 24.20 -0.46 -19.77
C ILE A 57 23.69 0.78 -19.03
N THR A 58 22.40 1.03 -19.15
CA THR A 58 21.67 2.01 -18.34
C THR A 58 20.76 1.25 -17.38
N LEU A 59 20.89 1.53 -16.09
CA LEU A 59 20.09 0.88 -15.04
C LEU A 59 19.08 1.84 -14.44
N ASN A 60 17.84 1.36 -14.28
CA ASN A 60 16.86 1.99 -13.42
C ASN A 60 16.83 1.24 -12.08
N LEU A 61 17.68 1.68 -11.14
CA LEU A 61 17.86 1.02 -9.83
C LEU A 61 16.64 1.07 -8.92
N THR A 62 15.60 1.83 -9.28
CA THR A 62 14.36 1.96 -8.49
C THR A 62 13.18 1.36 -9.24
N GLY A 63 13.42 0.68 -10.37
CA GLY A 63 12.36 0.22 -11.27
C GLY A 63 11.56 -0.96 -10.73
N ASN A 64 12.16 -1.75 -9.85
CA ASN A 64 11.60 -2.95 -9.21
C ASN A 64 11.33 -2.75 -7.70
N ASP A 65 11.67 -1.60 -7.15
CA ASP A 65 11.46 -1.25 -5.75
C ASP A 65 10.03 -0.70 -5.51
N SER A 66 9.56 -0.74 -4.27
CA SER A 66 8.28 -0.13 -3.87
C SER A 66 8.36 0.65 -2.56
N ALA A 67 7.55 1.71 -2.44
CA ALA A 67 7.46 2.56 -1.26
C ALA A 67 6.03 3.15 -1.16
N PRO A 68 5.10 2.44 -0.49
CA PRO A 68 3.67 2.81 -0.46
C PRO A 68 3.39 4.22 0.09
N ASP A 69 4.20 4.69 1.04
CA ASP A 69 3.87 5.84 1.89
C ASP A 69 4.57 7.18 1.59
N GLY A 70 5.36 7.23 0.52
CA GLY A 70 6.11 8.46 0.22
C GLY A 70 6.97 8.42 -1.02
N GLY A 71 6.91 7.29 -1.75
CA GLY A 71 7.71 7.08 -2.94
C GLY A 71 9.18 6.81 -2.65
N LEU A 72 9.88 6.44 -3.70
CA LEU A 72 11.30 6.13 -3.64
C LEU A 72 12.11 7.42 -3.73
N LYS A 73 13.15 7.51 -2.92
CA LYS A 73 14.18 8.55 -3.08
C LYS A 73 15.22 8.08 -4.07
N SER A 74 15.93 9.03 -4.68
CA SER A 74 17.04 8.69 -5.58
C SER A 74 18.03 7.75 -4.87
N PRO A 75 18.44 6.67 -5.55
CA PRO A 75 19.35 5.70 -4.96
C PRO A 75 20.68 6.39 -4.64
N THR A 76 21.25 6.07 -3.48
CA THR A 76 22.62 6.50 -3.15
C THR A 76 23.58 5.45 -3.66
N SER A 77 24.21 5.71 -4.81
CA SER A 77 25.26 4.83 -5.32
C SER A 77 26.48 4.88 -4.40
N THR A 78 26.87 3.73 -3.86
CA THR A 78 28.26 3.51 -3.45
C THR A 78 29.01 3.13 -4.72
N ALA A 79 29.90 4.00 -5.18
CA ALA A 79 30.57 3.84 -6.47
C ALA A 79 31.20 2.44 -6.62
N TRP A 80 30.96 1.83 -7.78
CA TRP A 80 31.67 0.64 -8.24
C TRP A 80 33.18 0.93 -8.24
N ARG A 81 33.97 0.07 -7.59
CA ARG A 81 35.43 0.09 -7.67
C ARG A 81 35.93 -0.71 -8.86
#